data_AF-A0A915YCI3-F1
#
_entry.id   AF-A0A915YCI3-F1
#
_cell.length_a   1.000
_cell.length_b   1.000
_cell.length_c   1.000
_cell.angle_alpha   90.00
_cell.angle_beta   90.00
_cell.angle_gamma   90.00
#
_symmetry.space_group_name_H-M   'P 1'
#
loop_
_entity.id
_entity.type
_entity.pdbx_description
1 polymer ?
#
loop_
_entity_poly.entity_id
_entity_poly.type
_entity_poly.pdbx_seq_one_letter_code
_entity_poly.pdbx_strand_id
1 'polypeptide(L)'
;MNTKTKLFIVLLVIGIGGGLVYTQWQKQNKPRIKVNQYLKEKKAIQFEMSYKGAAFSDTIQYGQTWRKEKDGIRFLASSKDGVIYLFIKNAKGAILAQKVVLLF
;
A
#
# COMPACT_ATOMS: atom_id res chain seq x y z
N MET A 1 23.92 -5.76 44.13
CA MET A 1 23.23 -4.78 43.25
C MET A 1 21.91 -4.40 43.88
N ASN A 2 21.72 -3.12 44.21
CA ASN A 2 20.53 -2.64 44.90
C ASN A 2 19.27 -2.76 44.03
N THR A 3 18.18 -3.22 44.62
CA THR A 3 16.88 -3.54 43.99
C THR A 3 16.30 -2.40 43.15
N LYS A 4 16.62 -1.15 43.51
CA LYS A 4 16.19 0.07 42.79
C LYS A 4 16.77 0.16 41.38
N THR A 5 17.96 -0.39 41.12
CA THR A 5 18.60 -0.37 39.80
C THR A 5 17.98 -1.38 38.82
N LYS A 6 17.48 -2.52 39.31
CA LYS A 6 16.78 -3.51 38.47
C LYS A 6 15.42 -2.99 37.97
N LEU A 7 14.68 -2.26 38.81
CA LEU A 7 13.37 -1.72 38.44
C LEU A 7 13.46 -0.66 37.32
N PHE A 8 14.53 0.15 37.35
CA PHE A 8 14.76 1.20 36.36
C PHE A 8 15.03 0.62 34.96
N ILE A 9 15.77 -0.48 34.88
CA ILE A 9 16.08 -1.15 33.60
C ILE A 9 14.82 -1.77 32.98
N VAL A 10 13.92 -2.35 33.79
CA VAL A 10 12.65 -2.92 33.29
C VAL A 10 11.73 -1.84 32.72
N LEU A 11 11.63 -0.67 33.37
CA LEU A 11 10.85 0.46 32.85
C LEU A 11 11.45 1.04 31.56
N LEU A 12 12.78 1.07 31.45
CA LEU A 12 13.48 1.58 30.26
C LEU A 12 13.21 0.70 29.03
N VAL A 13 13.16 -0.63 29.20
CA VAL A 13 12.92 -1.58 28.10
C VAL A 13 11.48 -1.48 27.56
N ILE A 14 10.49 -1.21 28.42
CA ILE A 14 9.08 -1.05 28.00
C ILE A 14 8.89 0.25 27.21
N GLY A 15 9.53 1.35 27.62
CA GLY A 15 9.43 2.65 26.93
C GLY A 15 10.03 2.64 25.52
N ILE A 16 11.12 1.90 25.30
CA ILE A 16 11.79 1.82 23.99
C ILE A 16 11.08 0.80 23.08
N GLY A 17 10.59 -0.32 23.63
CA GLY A 17 9.85 -1.33 22.88
C GLY A 17 8.50 -0.82 22.34
N GLY A 18 7.80 0.02 23.09
CA GLY A 18 6.50 0.58 22.66
C GLY A 18 6.59 1.61 21.52
N GLY A 19 7.65 2.43 21.49
CA GLY A 19 7.79 3.53 20.52
C GLY A 19 8.07 3.06 19.08
N LEU A 20 8.84 1.98 18.91
CA LEU A 20 9.16 1.44 17.58
C LEU A 20 7.95 0.74 16.92
N VAL A 21 7.11 0.07 17.72
CA VAL A 21 5.88 -0.58 17.21
C VAL A 21 4.85 0.46 16.75
N TYR A 22 4.70 1.55 17.50
CA TYR A 22 3.73 2.60 17.16
C TYR A 22 4.09 3.35 15.86
N THR A 23 5.39 3.60 15.63
CA THR A 23 5.86 4.34 14.45
C THR A 23 5.78 3.52 13.15
N GLN A 24 5.86 2.19 13.21
CA GLN A 24 5.57 1.32 12.06
C GLN A 24 4.06 1.23 11.75
N TRP A 25 3.20 1.26 12.78
CA TRP A 25 1.74 1.13 12.64
C TRP A 25 1.11 2.31 11.89
N GLN A 26 1.62 3.54 12.09
CA GLN A 26 1.10 4.73 11.40
C GLN A 26 1.46 4.80 9.91
N LYS A 27 2.60 4.24 9.47
CA LYS A 27 3.05 4.33 8.06
C LYS A 27 2.28 3.40 7.11
N GLN A 28 1.57 2.38 7.60
CA GLN A 28 0.93 1.34 6.77
C GLN A 28 -0.59 1.49 6.56
N ASN A 29 -1.25 2.40 7.27
CA ASN A 29 -2.71 2.48 7.29
C ASN A 29 -3.32 3.47 6.29
N LYS A 30 -2.52 4.20 5.50
CA LYS A 30 -3.04 5.09 4.44
C LYS A 30 -3.04 4.35 3.10
N PRO A 31 -4.12 4.41 2.30
CA PRO A 31 -4.14 3.79 0.98
C PRO A 31 -3.16 4.53 0.07
N ARG A 32 -2.27 3.80 -0.59
CA ARG A 32 -1.20 4.36 -1.43
C ARG A 32 -1.20 3.71 -2.80
N ILE A 33 -1.17 4.53 -3.85
CA ILE A 33 -0.99 4.09 -5.24
C ILE A 33 0.24 4.78 -5.81
N LYS A 34 1.25 4.01 -6.18
CA LYS A 34 2.49 4.46 -6.80
C LYS A 34 2.58 3.90 -8.22
N VAL A 35 2.95 4.74 -9.16
CA VAL A 35 3.32 4.31 -10.52
C VAL A 35 4.85 4.27 -10.52
N ASN A 36 5.42 3.11 -10.75
CA ASN A 36 6.87 2.90 -10.68
C ASN A 36 7.51 3.24 -12.02
N GLN A 37 6.96 2.72 -13.12
CA GLN A 37 7.52 2.91 -14.45
C GLN A 37 6.44 2.93 -15.53
N TYR A 38 6.63 3.82 -16.50
CA TYR A 38 5.88 3.83 -17.76
C TYR A 38 6.67 3.08 -18.83
N LEU A 39 6.09 2.03 -19.39
CA LEU A 39 6.68 1.22 -20.46
C LEU A 39 6.03 1.62 -21.79
N LYS A 40 6.53 2.70 -22.39
CA LYS A 40 5.95 3.31 -23.60
C LYS A 40 5.81 2.33 -24.75
N GLU A 41 6.87 1.58 -25.06
CA GLU A 41 6.90 0.60 -26.15
C GLU A 41 5.85 -0.50 -26.00
N LYS A 42 5.56 -0.89 -24.76
CA LYS A 42 4.60 -1.96 -24.43
C LYS A 42 3.21 -1.42 -24.09
N LYS A 43 3.01 -0.08 -24.17
CA LYS A 43 1.81 0.63 -23.71
C LYS A 43 1.34 0.13 -22.34
N ALA A 44 2.27 0.02 -21.39
CA ALA A 44 2.03 -0.60 -20.11
C ALA A 44 2.54 0.26 -18.95
N ILE A 45 1.95 0.08 -17.77
CA ILE A 45 2.46 0.72 -16.54
C ILE A 45 2.75 -0.31 -15.49
N GLN A 46 3.91 -0.18 -14.86
CA GLN A 46 4.23 -0.89 -13.64
C GLN A 46 3.79 -0.03 -12.46
N PHE A 47 3.01 -0.61 -11.55
CA PHE A 47 2.45 0.10 -10.41
C PHE A 47 2.57 -0.72 -9.13
N GLU A 48 2.38 -0.04 -8.02
CA GLU A 48 2.31 -0.60 -6.68
C GLU A 48 1.15 0.04 -5.93
N MET A 49 0.34 -0.79 -5.28
CA MET A 49 -0.77 -0.39 -4.43
C MET A 49 -0.62 -1.02 -3.05
N SER A 50 -0.91 -0.25 -2.00
CA SER A 50 -0.87 -0.77 -0.63
C SER A 50 -1.92 -0.13 0.27
N TYR A 51 -2.45 -0.91 1.21
CA TYR A 51 -3.35 -0.46 2.26
C TYR A 51 -3.46 -1.52 3.37
N LYS A 52 -3.38 -1.11 4.65
CA LYS A 52 -3.56 -1.98 5.83
C LYS A 52 -2.71 -3.27 5.79
N GLY A 53 -1.43 -3.13 5.46
CA GLY A 53 -0.50 -4.28 5.38
C GLY A 53 -0.63 -5.15 4.12
N ALA A 54 -1.72 -5.01 3.36
CA ALA A 54 -1.81 -5.59 2.03
C ALA A 54 -1.06 -4.69 1.04
N ALA A 55 -0.04 -5.23 0.39
CA ALA A 55 0.68 -4.58 -0.71
C ALA A 55 0.64 -5.46 -1.95
N PHE A 56 0.69 -4.80 -3.11
CA PHE A 56 0.56 -5.42 -4.40
C PHE A 56 1.30 -4.61 -5.44
N SER A 57 2.04 -5.28 -6.34
CA SER A 57 2.73 -4.64 -7.45
C SER A 57 2.60 -5.49 -8.70
N ASP A 58 2.29 -4.88 -9.84
CA ASP A 58 2.15 -5.58 -11.12
C ASP A 58 2.24 -4.59 -12.28
N THR A 59 2.17 -5.13 -13.49
CA THR A 59 2.19 -4.37 -14.73
C THR A 59 0.87 -4.57 -15.45
N ILE A 60 0.19 -3.47 -15.78
CA ILE A 60 -1.02 -3.50 -16.61
C ILE A 60 -0.71 -2.93 -17.99
N GLN A 61 -1.07 -3.69 -19.02
CA GLN A 61 -0.98 -3.24 -20.41
C GLN A 61 -2.27 -2.56 -20.85
N TYR A 62 -2.17 -1.72 -21.87
CA TYR A 62 -3.34 -1.11 -22.49
C TYR A 62 -4.35 -2.16 -22.97
N GLY A 63 -5.63 -1.90 -22.74
CA GLY A 63 -6.73 -2.82 -23.07
C GLY A 63 -6.93 -3.97 -22.08
N GLN A 64 -6.12 -4.06 -21.03
CA GLN A 64 -6.31 -5.06 -19.98
C GLN A 64 -7.14 -4.54 -18.81
N THR A 65 -7.74 -5.48 -18.10
CA THR A 65 -8.32 -5.24 -16.78
C THR A 65 -7.84 -6.32 -15.84
N TRP A 66 -7.51 -5.90 -14.63
CA TRP A 66 -6.88 -6.73 -13.63
C TRP A 66 -7.49 -6.44 -12.26
N ARG A 67 -7.64 -7.48 -11.44
CA ARG A 67 -8.23 -7.39 -10.10
C ARG A 67 -7.57 -8.38 -9.14
N LYS A 68 -7.31 -7.95 -7.91
CA LYS A 68 -6.95 -8.84 -6.80
C LYS A 68 -7.61 -8.41 -5.51
N GLU A 69 -7.98 -9.40 -4.72
CA GLU A 69 -8.53 -9.21 -3.39
C GLU A 69 -7.57 -9.80 -2.37
N LYS A 70 -7.28 -9.04 -1.32
CA LYS A 70 -6.42 -9.46 -0.22
C LYS A 70 -6.88 -8.76 1.05
N ASP A 71 -7.12 -9.53 2.12
CA ASP A 71 -7.50 -9.01 3.43
C ASP A 71 -8.72 -8.06 3.40
N GLY A 72 -9.71 -8.38 2.56
CA GLY A 72 -10.92 -7.54 2.37
C GLY A 72 -10.67 -6.23 1.63
N ILE A 73 -9.50 -6.07 1.00
CA ILE A 73 -9.14 -4.95 0.14
C ILE A 73 -9.07 -5.44 -1.31
N ARG A 74 -9.74 -4.72 -2.21
CA ARG A 74 -9.74 -5.00 -3.64
C ARG A 74 -8.88 -3.99 -4.38
N PHE A 75 -7.82 -4.46 -5.01
CA PHE A 75 -6.96 -3.72 -5.91
C PHE A 75 -7.46 -3.94 -7.35
N LEU A 76 -7.73 -2.86 -8.07
CA LEU A 76 -8.20 -2.89 -9.46
C LEU A 76 -7.28 -2.04 -10.32
N ALA A 77 -6.91 -2.56 -11.48
CA ALA A 77 -6.28 -1.80 -12.53
C ALA A 77 -7.07 -2.03 -13.81
N SER A 78 -7.45 -0.97 -14.51
CA SER A 78 -8.22 -1.11 -15.76
C SER A 78 -7.75 -0.06 -16.75
N SER A 79 -7.65 -0.45 -18.01
CA SER A 79 -7.30 0.42 -19.10
C SER A 79 -8.52 0.70 -19.97
N LYS A 80 -8.81 1.98 -20.23
CA LYS A 80 -9.89 2.41 -21.13
C LYS A 80 -9.54 3.76 -21.78
N ASP A 81 -9.82 3.92 -23.07
CA ASP A 81 -9.72 5.18 -23.80
C ASP A 81 -8.34 5.89 -23.71
N GLY A 82 -7.24 5.14 -23.81
CA GLY A 82 -5.88 5.66 -23.63
C GLY A 82 -5.48 5.97 -22.18
N VAL A 83 -6.34 5.64 -21.22
CA VAL A 83 -6.18 5.95 -19.79
C VAL A 83 -6.12 4.67 -18.97
N ILE A 84 -5.21 4.62 -18.00
CA ILE A 84 -5.15 3.56 -17.01
C ILE A 84 -5.64 4.08 -15.66
N TYR A 85 -6.64 3.39 -15.13
CA TYR A 85 -7.25 3.65 -13.84
C TYR A 85 -6.80 2.61 -12.84
N LEU A 86 -6.22 3.08 -11.74
CA LEU A 86 -5.80 2.27 -10.60
C LEU A 86 -6.71 2.60 -9.41
N PHE A 87 -7.29 1.59 -8.77
CA PHE A 87 -8.17 1.76 -7.62
C PHE A 87 -7.81 0.82 -6.48
N ILE A 88 -7.95 1.34 -5.27
CA ILE A 88 -8.01 0.57 -4.03
C ILE A 88 -9.45 0.69 -3.52
N LYS A 89 -10.14 -0.44 -3.36
CA LYS A 89 -11.51 -0.51 -2.85
C LYS A 89 -11.55 -1.34 -1.58
N ASN A 90 -12.52 -1.07 -0.71
CA ASN A 90 -12.81 -1.98 0.42
C ASN A 90 -13.69 -3.15 -0.02
N ALA A 91 -13.95 -4.10 0.88
CA ALA A 91 -14.81 -5.27 0.64
C ALA A 91 -16.25 -4.89 0.22
N LYS A 92 -16.75 -3.73 0.68
CA LYS A 92 -18.05 -3.18 0.29
C LYS A 92 -18.04 -2.50 -1.09
N GLY A 93 -16.90 -2.46 -1.77
CA GLY A 93 -16.73 -1.85 -3.09
C GLY A 93 -16.50 -0.34 -3.09
N ALA A 94 -16.47 0.32 -1.92
CA ALA A 94 -16.21 1.74 -1.83
C ALA A 94 -14.75 2.04 -2.20
N ILE A 95 -14.54 3.10 -2.99
CA ILE A 95 -13.21 3.54 -3.42
C ILE A 95 -12.51 4.22 -2.24
N LEU A 96 -11.37 3.68 -1.85
CA LEU A 96 -10.49 4.22 -0.80
C LEU A 96 -9.41 5.11 -1.39
N ALA A 97 -8.91 4.77 -2.58
CA ALA A 97 -7.98 5.59 -3.35
C ALA A 97 -8.12 5.30 -4.84
N GLN A 98 -7.83 6.31 -5.66
CA GLN A 98 -7.80 6.19 -7.10
C GLN A 98 -6.60 6.96 -7.68
N LYS A 99 -6.06 6.48 -8.80
CA LYS A 99 -5.05 7.18 -9.59
C LYS A 99 -5.28 6.93 -11.06
N VAL A 100 -5.19 7.99 -11.85
CA VAL A 100 -5.39 7.99 -13.30
C VAL A 100 -4.05 8.27 -13.96
N VAL A 101 -3.71 7.49 -14.98
CA VAL A 101 -2.45 7.60 -15.73
C VAL A 101 -2.77 7.68 -17.21
N LEU A 102 -2.31 8.74 -17.87
CA LEU A 102 -2.49 8.95 -19.30
C LEU A 102 -1.33 8.26 -20.05
N LEU A 103 -1.65 7.45 -21.05
CA LEU A 103 -0.67 6.84 -21.94
C LEU A 103 -0.45 7.78 -23.14
N PHE A 104 0.59 8.62 -23.09
CA PHE A 104 1.03 9.47 -24.22
C PHE A 104 2.19 8.84 -25.01
#